data_AF-A0AA38C2S8-F1
#
_entry.id   AF-A0AA38C2S8-F1
#
_cell.length_a   1.000
_cell.length_b   1.000
_cell.length_c   1.000
_cell.angle_alpha   90.00
_cell.angle_beta   90.00
_cell.angle_gamma   90.00
#
_symmetry.space_group_name_H-M   'P 1'
#
loop_
_entity.id
_entity.type
_entity.pdbx_description
1 polymer ?
#
loop_
_entity_poly.entity_id
_entity_poly.type
_entity_poly.pdbx_seq_one_letter_code
_entity_poly.pdbx_strand_id
1 'polypeptide(L)' 'VAGISVVGQDYYGMFPLRGKLLNVREATTHQQMENKDKILGLQEDKIYERIKSLRYGHLMIMTDQ' A
#
# COMPACT_ATOMS: atom_id res chain seq x y z
N VAL A 1 6.99 -12.07 -9.24
CA VAL A 1 8.40 -11.62 -9.05
C VAL A 1 9.13 -11.38 -10.37
N ALA A 2 8.72 -12.02 -11.48
CA ALA A 2 9.34 -11.84 -12.81
C ALA A 2 9.47 -10.39 -13.30
N GLY A 3 8.48 -9.51 -13.02
CA GLY A 3 8.54 -8.10 -13.43
C GLY A 3 9.67 -7.31 -12.76
N ILE A 4 9.96 -7.57 -11.47
CA ILE A 4 10.98 -6.86 -10.70
C ILE A 4 12.38 -7.11 -11.28
N SER A 5 12.62 -8.30 -11.85
CA SER A 5 13.90 -8.61 -12.50
C SER A 5 14.19 -7.74 -13.73
N VAL A 6 13.15 -7.14 -14.33
CA VAL A 6 13.27 -6.32 -15.54
C VAL A 6 13.33 -4.83 -15.20
N VAL A 7 12.59 -4.39 -14.18
CA VAL A 7 12.52 -2.96 -13.77
C VAL A 7 13.49 -2.58 -12.64
N GLY A 8 14.11 -3.56 -11.97
CA GLY A 8 15.01 -3.35 -10.84
C GLY A 8 14.29 -3.22 -9.49
N GLN A 9 14.98 -3.58 -8.40
CA GLN A 9 14.45 -3.50 -7.03
C GLN A 9 14.61 -2.13 -6.38
N ASP A 10 15.38 -1.22 -6.97
CA ASP A 10 15.78 0.03 -6.31
C ASP A 10 14.61 1.01 -6.12
N TYR A 11 13.62 0.97 -7.01
CA TYR A 11 12.49 1.89 -7.02
C TYR A 11 11.11 1.22 -6.88
N TYR A 12 11.03 -0.12 -6.94
CA TYR A 12 9.77 -0.84 -7.00
C TYR A 12 9.67 -1.93 -5.91
N GLY A 13 8.69 -1.76 -5.02
CA GLY A 13 8.27 -2.77 -4.07
C GLY A 13 6.97 -3.45 -4.50
N MET A 14 6.81 -4.73 -4.18
CA MET A 14 5.55 -5.46 -4.40
C MET A 14 5.02 -5.98 -3.07
N PHE A 15 3.73 -5.75 -2.82
CA PHE A 15 3.01 -6.35 -1.72
C PHE A 15 1.80 -7.13 -2.24
N PRO A 16 1.76 -8.47 -2.09
CA PRO A 16 0.61 -9.25 -2.53
C PRO A 16 -0.56 -9.00 -1.57
N LEU A 17 -1.69 -8.55 -2.13
CA LEU A 17 -2.95 -8.49 -1.39
C LEU A 17 -3.53 -9.89 -1.32
N ARG A 18 -3.66 -10.44 -0.12
CA ARG A 18 -4.32 -11.73 0.11
C ARG A 18 -5.80 -11.51 0.38
N GLY A 19 -6.66 -12.12 -0.43
CA GLY A 19 -8.12 -12.08 -0.26
C GLY A 19 -8.77 -10.75 -0.65
N LYS A 20 -10.06 -10.62 -0.33
CA LYS A 20 -10.83 -9.39 -0.58
C LYS A 20 -10.35 -8.26 0.35
N LEU A 21 -10.26 -7.05 -0.19
CA LEU A 21 -9.99 -5.86 0.62
C LEU A 21 -11.09 -5.68 1.66
N LEU A 22 -10.70 -5.35 2.89
CA LEU A 22 -11.64 -4.95 3.94
C LEU A 22 -12.22 -3.57 3.57
N ASN A 23 -13.55 -3.46 3.56
CA ASN A 23 -14.22 -2.18 3.34
C ASN A 23 -14.12 -1.32 4.61
N VAL A 24 -13.30 -0.28 4.56
CA VAL A 24 -13.02 0.61 5.69
C VAL A 24 -14.22 1.44 6.16
N ARG A 25 -15.30 1.56 5.37
CA ARG A 25 -16.52 2.28 5.78
C ARG A 25 -17.36 1.51 6.80
N GLU A 26 -17.22 0.18 6.83
CA GLU A 26 -18.05 -0.72 7.64
C GLU A 26 -17.23 -1.43 8.73
N ALA A 27 -15.90 -1.33 8.67
CA ALA A 27 -14.99 -2.02 9.56
C ALA A 27 -14.62 -1.18 10.79
N THR A 28 -14.64 -1.81 11.97
CA THR A 28 -14.14 -1.24 13.22
C THR A 28 -12.63 -0.99 13.15
N THR A 29 -12.19 0.14 13.72
CA THR A 29 -10.80 0.67 13.67
C THR A 29 -9.74 -0.36 14.05
N HIS A 30 -10.07 -1.33 14.89
CA HIS A 30 -9.16 -2.39 15.33
C HIS A 30 -8.72 -3.37 14.23
N GLN A 31 -9.51 -3.61 13.18
CA GLN A 31 -9.13 -4.51 12.07
C GLN A 31 -8.39 -3.80 10.93
N GLN A 32 -8.36 -2.46 10.94
CA GLN A 32 -7.77 -1.66 9.87
C GLN A 32 -6.22 -1.72 9.90
N MET A 33 -5.64 -1.89 11.09
CA MET A 33 -4.24 -1.57 11.35
C MET A 33 -3.22 -2.66 10.95
N GLU A 34 -3.64 -3.80 10.41
CA GLU A 34 -2.71 -4.93 10.53
C GLU A 34 -1.50 -4.93 9.60
N ASN A 35 -1.52 -4.46 8.35
CA ASN A 35 -0.28 -4.58 7.53
C ASN A 35 -0.06 -3.57 6.39
N LYS A 36 -1.10 -2.96 5.81
CA LYS A 36 -0.96 -2.18 4.56
C LYS A 36 -0.44 -0.77 4.80
N ASP A 37 -0.95 -0.10 5.83
CA ASP A 37 -0.58 1.29 6.14
C ASP A 37 0.88 1.41 6.57
N LYS A 38 1.39 0.38 7.27
CA LYS A 38 2.81 0.29 7.65
C LYS A 38 3.77 0.21 6.45
N ILE A 39 3.32 -0.37 5.33
CA ILE A 39 4.17 -0.53 4.13
C ILE A 39 4.29 0.79 3.37
N LEU A 40 3.18 1.52 3.25
CA LEU A 40 3.17 2.85 2.62
C LEU A 40 3.70 3.95 3.55
N GLY A 41 3.72 3.70 4.87
CA GLY A 41 4.06 4.71 5.87
C GLY A 41 2.93 5.70 6.11
N LEU A 42 1.69 5.26 5.91
CA LEU A 42 0.51 6.07 6.19
C LEU A 42 0.30 6.15 7.71
N GLN A 43 0.14 7.38 8.18
CA GLN A 43 -0.25 7.76 9.54
C GLN A 43 -1.70 8.25 9.51
N GLU A 44 -2.49 7.79 10.47
CA GLU A 44 -3.83 8.29 10.76
C GLU A 44 -3.77 9.77 11.20
N ASP A 45 -4.88 10.49 11.02
CA ASP A 45 -5.05 11.89 11.43
C ASP A 45 -4.09 12.92 10.80
N LYS A 46 -3.46 12.58 9.66
CA LYS A 46 -2.61 13.50 8.91
C LYS A 46 -3.17 13.79 7.52
N ILE A 47 -3.29 15.08 7.19
CA ILE A 47 -3.61 15.53 5.84
C ILE A 47 -2.31 15.54 5.02
N TYR A 48 -2.24 14.69 4.00
CA TYR A 48 -1.09 14.59 3.11
C TYR A 48 -1.21 15.57 1.94
N GLU A 49 -0.51 16.71 2.01
CA GLU A 49 -0.39 17.64 0.88
C GLU A 49 0.75 17.27 -0.08
N ARG A 50 1.75 16.51 0.41
CA ARG A 50 2.93 16.11 -0.36
C ARG A 50 3.28 14.65 -0.13
N ILE A 51 3.72 14.00 -1.20
CA ILE A 51 4.15 12.58 -1.21
C ILE A 51 5.49 12.31 -0.49
N LYS A 52 6.23 13.36 -0.08
CA LYS A 52 7.58 13.22 0.51
C LYS A 52 7.60 12.49 1.86
N SER A 53 6.48 12.47 2.59
CA SER A 53 6.40 11.80 3.89
C SER A 53 6.05 10.31 3.80
N LEU A 54 5.70 9.81 2.60
CA LEU A 54 5.37 8.40 2.37
C LEU A 54 6.63 7.62 2.03
N ARG A 55 6.66 6.33 2.36
CA ARG A 55 7.76 5.43 1.99
C ARG A 55 7.82 5.19 0.48
N TYR A 56 6.66 5.23 -0.17
CA TYR A 56 6.52 5.12 -1.62
C TYR A 56 5.74 6.33 -2.15
N GLY A 57 6.26 6.97 -3.20
CA GLY A 57 5.61 8.12 -3.84
C GLY A 57 4.53 7.74 -4.86
N HIS A 58 4.47 6.46 -5.25
CA HIS A 58 3.55 5.93 -6.24
C HIS A 58 2.95 4.62 -5.76
N LEU A 59 1.66 4.42 -6.05
CA LEU A 59 0.94 3.18 -5.79
C LEU A 59 0.45 2.62 -7.13
N MET A 60 0.79 1.37 -7.41
CA MET A 60 0.31 0.65 -8.60
C MET A 60 -0.58 -0.50 -8.15
N ILE A 61 -1.78 -0.59 -8.73
CA ILE A 61 -2.72 -1.68 -8.49
C ILE A 61 -2.67 -2.62 -9.69
N MET A 62 -2.38 -3.89 -9.45
CA MET A 62 -2.42 -4.94 -10.46
C MET A 62 -3.50 -5.94 -10.07
N THR A 63 -4.60 -5.95 -10.82
CA THR A 63 -5.67 -6.94 -10.69
C THR A 63 -5.68 -7.84 -11.92
N ASP A 64 -6.16 -9.07 -11.77
CA ASP A 64 -6.69 -9.81 -12.90
C ASP A 64 -7.91 -9.03 -13.44
N GLN A 65 -8.01 -8.98 -14.77
CA GLN A 65 -8.99 -8.19 -15.50
C GLN A 65 -10.43 -8.56 -15.13
#